data_AF-A0A5N6RSF6-F1
#
_entry.id   AF-A0A5N6RSF6-F1
#
_cell.length_a   1.000
_cell.length_b   1.000
_cell.length_c   1.000
_cell.angle_alpha   90.00
_cell.angle_beta   90.00
_cell.angle_gamma   90.00
#
_symmetry.space_group_name_H-M   'P 1'
#
loop_
_entity.id
_entity.type
_entity.pdbx_description
1 polymer ?
#
loop_
_entity_poly.entity_id
_entity_poly.type
_entity_poly.pdbx_seq_one_letter_code
_entity_poly.pdbx_strand_id
1 'polypeptide(L)'
;MAVSSYKSPISFTCRPRLGLRNCLFTPSILHTKQRRNLATTTLVSALPVTVSESSTPPIKSFNKLIELLINRVDLSEAEAEASLDFLLNDTTEALISAFLVLLRAKGETYEEIVGLARAMLKHSVKVEGLVDAVDIVGTGGDGANTVNISTGASILAAACGAKVAKQGNRSSSSACGSADVLEALGVAIDLEPEVSA
;
A
#
# COMPACT_ATOMS: atom_id res chain seq x y z
N MET A 1 28.59 1.62 27.31
CA MET A 1 29.87 0.93 27.02
C MET A 1 30.27 1.31 25.62
N ALA A 2 31.42 1.98 25.47
CA ALA A 2 31.90 2.55 24.22
C ALA A 2 32.66 1.52 23.38
N VAL A 3 32.39 1.46 22.07
CA VAL A 3 33.28 0.88 21.05
C VAL A 3 33.01 1.68 19.75
N SER A 4 33.78 2.73 19.48
CA SER A 4 35.05 2.74 18.72
C SER A 4 34.83 2.63 17.20
N SER A 5 34.84 3.80 16.55
CA SER A 5 34.76 3.99 15.10
C SER A 5 36.01 3.46 14.39
N TYR A 6 35.81 2.60 13.39
CA TYR A 6 36.84 2.26 12.41
C TYR A 6 36.37 2.68 11.02
N LYS A 7 36.94 3.77 10.50
CA LYS A 7 36.80 4.21 9.10
C LYS A 7 37.81 3.43 8.25
N SER A 8 37.36 2.83 7.16
CA SER A 8 38.23 2.45 6.03
C SER A 8 37.67 3.04 4.73
N PRO A 9 38.51 3.59 3.84
CA PRO A 9 38.07 4.08 2.54
C PRO A 9 38.26 2.96 1.51
N ILE A 10 37.18 2.45 0.94
CA ILE A 10 37.27 1.52 -0.18
C ILE A 10 36.66 2.20 -1.40
N SER A 11 37.54 2.65 -2.30
CA SER A 11 37.15 3.03 -3.66
C SER A 11 37.01 1.76 -4.50
N PHE A 12 35.83 1.52 -5.07
CA PHE A 12 35.66 0.53 -6.13
C PHE A 12 35.37 1.23 -7.45
N THR A 13 36.40 1.29 -8.30
CA THR A 13 36.24 1.46 -9.75
C THR A 13 36.40 0.09 -10.38
N CYS A 14 35.32 -0.48 -10.93
CA CYS A 14 35.43 -1.47 -12.00
C CYS A 14 34.07 -1.65 -12.71
N ARG A 15 33.94 -1.10 -13.92
CA ARG A 15 32.88 -1.47 -14.87
C ARG A 15 33.34 -2.71 -15.65
N PRO A 16 32.47 -3.70 -15.88
CA PRO A 16 32.55 -4.53 -17.07
C PRO A 16 31.63 -3.97 -18.16
N ARG A 17 32.21 -3.63 -19.31
CA ARG A 17 31.49 -3.42 -20.58
C ARG A 17 30.93 -4.77 -21.05
N LEU A 18 29.62 -4.93 -21.09
CA LEU A 18 28.97 -5.91 -21.97
C LEU A 18 28.47 -5.20 -23.23
N GLY A 19 29.05 -5.58 -24.37
CA GLY A 19 28.69 -5.08 -25.68
C GLY A 19 27.40 -5.73 -26.18
N LEU A 20 26.34 -4.93 -26.28
CA LEU A 20 25.13 -5.27 -27.00
C LEU A 20 25.30 -4.85 -28.47
N ARG A 21 25.25 -5.84 -29.36
CA ARG A 21 25.22 -5.66 -30.81
C ARG A 21 23.86 -5.12 -31.24
N ASN A 22 23.92 -4.16 -32.17
CA ASN A 22 22.80 -3.52 -32.86
C ASN A 22 21.83 -4.55 -33.47
N CYS A 23 20.55 -4.47 -33.08
CA CYS A 23 19.43 -4.92 -33.90
C CYS A 23 18.51 -3.71 -34.14
N LEU A 24 18.74 -3.03 -35.26
CA LEU A 24 17.84 -2.02 -35.81
C LEU A 24 16.64 -2.73 -36.43
N PHE A 25 15.44 -2.45 -35.94
CA PHE A 25 14.19 -2.71 -36.66
C PHE A 25 13.41 -1.41 -36.77
N THR A 26 13.48 -0.80 -37.95
CA THR A 26 12.45 0.11 -38.46
C THR A 26 11.39 -0.71 -39.18
N PRO A 27 10.13 -0.22 -39.22
CA PRO A 27 9.69 0.28 -40.51
C PRO A 27 8.89 1.59 -40.41
N SER A 28 8.78 2.26 -41.55
CA SER A 28 8.14 3.54 -41.74
C SER A 28 7.14 3.42 -42.90
N ILE A 29 5.92 4.00 -42.71
CA ILE A 29 5.00 4.59 -43.73
C ILE A 29 4.14 3.54 -44.49
N LEU A 30 2.82 3.63 -44.77
CA LEU A 30 1.88 4.66 -45.28
C LEU A 30 0.44 4.34 -44.86
N HIS A 31 -0.36 5.29 -44.34
CA HIS A 31 -1.35 6.11 -45.07
C HIS A 31 -2.37 5.36 -45.96
N THR A 32 -3.62 5.25 -45.47
CA THR A 32 -4.82 5.32 -46.33
C THR A 32 -5.92 6.12 -45.62
N LYS A 33 -6.34 7.17 -46.31
CA LYS A 33 -7.39 8.13 -45.96
C LYS A 33 -8.73 7.55 -46.41
N GLN A 34 -9.67 7.32 -45.50
CA GLN A 34 -11.06 7.09 -45.89
C GLN A 34 -12.01 7.91 -45.03
N ARG A 35 -12.48 9.02 -45.61
CA ARG A 35 -13.65 9.79 -45.17
C ARG A 35 -14.90 8.93 -45.33
N ARG A 36 -15.74 8.86 -44.29
CA ARG A 36 -17.20 8.84 -44.44
C ARG A 36 -17.81 9.69 -43.33
N ASN A 37 -18.42 10.81 -43.73
CA ASN A 37 -19.45 11.50 -42.97
C ASN A 37 -20.75 10.69 -43.13
N LEU A 38 -21.51 10.46 -42.05
CA LEU A 38 -22.94 10.71 -42.03
C LEU A 38 -23.48 10.68 -40.59
N ALA A 39 -24.29 11.69 -40.28
CA ALA A 39 -25.00 11.91 -39.03
C ALA A 39 -25.99 10.78 -38.72
N THR A 40 -26.38 10.62 -37.44
CA THR A 40 -27.78 10.68 -36.98
C THR A 40 -27.81 10.63 -35.45
N THR A 41 -28.49 11.64 -34.90
CA THR A 41 -28.93 11.80 -33.52
C THR A 41 -29.79 10.63 -33.04
N THR A 42 -29.46 10.06 -31.89
CA THR A 42 -30.45 9.44 -30.99
C THR A 42 -30.10 9.78 -29.56
N LEU A 43 -30.91 10.68 -28.99
CA LEU A 43 -30.92 11.02 -27.57
C LEU A 43 -31.42 9.80 -26.78
N VAL A 44 -30.54 9.15 -26.02
CA VAL A 44 -30.97 8.23 -24.97
C VAL A 44 -31.33 9.09 -23.76
N SER A 45 -32.64 9.19 -23.52
CA SER A 45 -33.22 9.75 -22.31
C SER A 45 -32.72 8.93 -21.11
N ALA A 46 -31.88 9.55 -20.29
CA ALA A 46 -31.48 9.02 -19.00
C ALA A 46 -32.67 9.14 -18.03
N LEU A 47 -33.22 8.00 -17.65
CA LEU A 47 -34.11 7.89 -16.49
C LEU A 47 -33.30 8.22 -15.23
N PRO A 48 -33.84 9.00 -14.28
CA PRO A 48 -33.16 9.25 -13.03
C PRO A 48 -33.17 7.96 -12.20
N VAL A 49 -32.02 7.28 -12.13
CA VAL A 49 -31.76 6.31 -11.08
C VAL A 49 -31.67 7.11 -9.79
N THR A 50 -32.75 7.08 -9.01
CA THR A 50 -32.72 7.54 -7.62
C THR A 50 -31.85 6.55 -6.85
N VAL A 51 -30.55 6.83 -6.77
CA VAL A 51 -29.70 6.27 -5.74
C VAL A 51 -30.21 6.84 -4.43
N SER A 52 -31.01 6.05 -3.72
CA SER A 52 -31.36 6.33 -2.34
C SER A 52 -30.08 6.18 -1.52
N GLU A 53 -29.33 7.26 -1.36
CA GLU A 53 -28.33 7.38 -0.29
C GLU A 53 -29.07 7.28 1.04
N SER A 54 -29.23 6.07 1.54
CA SER A 54 -29.56 5.85 2.95
C SER A 54 -28.30 6.21 3.75
N SER A 55 -28.17 7.49 4.07
CA SER A 55 -27.14 8.01 4.96
C SER A 55 -27.37 7.47 6.36
N THR A 56 -26.81 6.30 6.68
CA THR A 56 -26.73 5.82 8.06
C THR A 56 -25.80 6.77 8.82
N PRO A 57 -26.23 7.35 9.96
CA PRO A 57 -25.38 8.29 10.68
C PRO A 57 -24.13 7.57 11.21
N PRO A 58 -22.96 8.24 11.23
CA PRO A 58 -21.74 7.67 11.76
C PRO A 58 -21.99 7.20 13.20
N ILE A 59 -21.51 6.01 13.53
CA ILE A 59 -21.74 5.33 14.81
C ILE A 59 -21.26 6.26 15.96
N LYS A 60 -22.19 6.95 16.61
CA LYS A 60 -21.88 7.95 17.66
C LYS A 60 -21.47 7.34 19.00
N SER A 61 -21.53 6.01 19.16
CA SER A 61 -21.27 5.33 20.43
C SER A 61 -20.52 4.02 20.21
N PHE A 62 -19.33 3.90 20.78
CA PHE A 62 -18.50 2.70 20.69
C PHE A 62 -19.20 1.44 21.24
N ASN A 63 -20.03 1.57 22.27
CA ASN A 63 -20.83 0.45 22.77
C ASN A 63 -21.75 -0.11 21.68
N LYS A 64 -22.33 0.76 20.84
CA LYS A 64 -23.17 0.34 19.72
C LYS A 64 -22.35 -0.41 18.66
N LEU A 65 -21.11 0.03 18.39
CA LEU A 65 -20.19 -0.66 17.49
C LEU A 65 -19.90 -2.08 17.96
N ILE A 66 -19.55 -2.24 19.24
CA ILE A 66 -19.28 -3.55 19.85
C ILE A 66 -20.50 -4.47 19.77
N GLU A 67 -21.68 -3.96 20.08
CA GLU A 67 -22.93 -4.72 19.95
C GLU A 67 -23.19 -5.16 18.50
N LEU A 68 -22.92 -4.32 17.50
CA LEU A 68 -23.05 -4.70 16.10
C LEU A 68 -22.12 -5.86 15.75
N LEU A 69 -20.84 -5.78 16.16
CA LEU A 69 -19.85 -6.83 15.88
C LEU A 69 -20.17 -8.14 16.59
N ILE A 70 -20.64 -8.09 17.85
CA ILE A 70 -21.11 -9.27 18.60
C ILE A 70 -22.27 -9.94 17.87
N ASN A 71 -23.20 -9.14 17.34
CA ASN A 71 -24.35 -9.63 16.57
C ASN A 71 -24.00 -10.02 15.12
N ARG A 72 -22.70 -10.00 14.76
CA ARG A 72 -22.19 -10.30 13.42
C ARG A 72 -22.82 -9.46 12.31
N VAL A 73 -23.11 -8.20 12.62
CA VAL A 73 -23.56 -7.22 11.62
C VAL A 73 -22.33 -6.61 10.97
N ASP A 74 -22.29 -6.66 9.64
CA ASP A 74 -21.23 -6.05 8.86
C ASP A 74 -21.35 -4.52 8.87
N LEU A 75 -20.21 -3.85 8.92
CA LEU A 75 -20.14 -2.39 8.81
C LEU A 75 -20.01 -1.99 7.34
N SER A 76 -20.62 -0.86 6.98
CA SER A 76 -20.28 -0.21 5.72
C SER A 76 -18.85 0.35 5.74
N GLU A 77 -18.29 0.62 4.56
CA GLU A 77 -16.97 1.25 4.40
C GLU A 77 -16.83 2.54 5.23
N ALA A 78 -17.85 3.40 5.20
CA ALA A 78 -17.87 4.66 5.95
C ALA A 78 -17.94 4.44 7.47
N GLU A 79 -18.67 3.42 7.93
CA GLU A 79 -18.74 3.08 9.36
C GLU A 79 -17.41 2.49 9.86
N ALA A 80 -16.76 1.65 9.06
CA ALA A 80 -15.46 1.09 9.39
C ALA A 80 -14.37 2.17 9.44
N GLU A 81 -14.34 3.09 8.47
CA GLU A 81 -13.44 4.25 8.46
C GLU A 81 -13.64 5.11 9.71
N ALA A 82 -14.89 5.52 9.98
CA ALA A 82 -15.21 6.34 11.15
C ALA A 82 -14.88 5.64 12.48
N SER A 83 -15.04 4.31 12.54
CA SER A 83 -14.72 3.51 13.73
C SER A 83 -13.22 3.52 14.02
N LEU A 84 -12.37 3.32 13.00
CA LEU A 84 -10.93 3.34 13.19
C LEU A 84 -10.40 4.75 13.45
N ASP A 85 -10.93 5.77 12.77
CA ASP A 85 -10.63 7.17 13.07
C ASP A 85 -10.90 7.49 14.55
N PHE A 86 -12.04 7.06 15.09
CA PHE A 86 -12.34 7.23 16.50
C PHE A 86 -11.32 6.51 17.40
N LEU A 87 -11.00 5.25 17.08
CA LEU A 87 -10.08 4.42 17.85
C LEU A 87 -8.65 5.00 17.89
N LEU A 88 -8.17 5.59 16.79
CA LEU A 88 -6.82 6.14 16.68
C LEU A 88 -6.63 7.47 17.41
N ASN A 89 -7.69 8.24 17.66
CA ASN A 89 -7.57 9.59 18.19
C ASN A 89 -7.52 9.66 19.74
N ASP A 90 -8.26 8.82 20.47
CA ASP A 90 -8.31 8.93 21.95
C ASP A 90 -9.02 7.75 22.64
N THR A 91 -8.63 6.51 22.33
CA THR A 91 -9.26 5.32 22.96
C THR A 91 -8.29 4.46 23.74
N THR A 92 -8.83 3.66 24.66
CA THR A 92 -8.02 2.74 25.46
C THR A 92 -7.64 1.51 24.64
N GLU A 93 -6.46 0.94 24.92
CA GLU A 93 -5.97 -0.29 24.27
C GLU A 93 -6.97 -1.44 24.37
N ALA A 94 -7.75 -1.48 25.45
CA ALA A 94 -8.81 -2.47 25.66
C ALA A 94 -9.91 -2.37 24.60
N LEU A 95 -10.31 -1.15 24.20
CA LEU A 95 -11.34 -0.95 23.19
C LEU A 95 -10.82 -1.30 21.79
N ILE A 96 -9.58 -0.90 21.47
CA ILE A 96 -8.92 -1.30 20.22
C ILE A 96 -8.85 -2.82 20.13
N SER A 97 -8.42 -3.49 21.20
CA SER A 97 -8.33 -4.94 21.27
C SER A 97 -9.70 -5.61 21.10
N ALA A 98 -10.73 -5.10 21.78
CA ALA A 98 -12.09 -5.62 21.66
C ALA A 98 -12.62 -5.50 20.23
N PHE A 99 -12.43 -4.35 19.59
CA PHE A 99 -12.81 -4.12 18.21
C PHE A 99 -12.13 -5.10 17.25
N LEU A 100 -10.80 -5.22 17.33
CA LEU A 100 -10.03 -6.10 16.43
C LEU A 100 -10.37 -7.58 16.62
N VAL A 101 -10.51 -8.04 17.86
CA VAL A 101 -10.86 -9.44 18.16
C VAL A 101 -12.27 -9.77 17.68
N LEU A 102 -13.25 -8.88 17.90
CA LEU A 102 -14.62 -9.09 17.47
C LEU A 102 -14.76 -9.03 15.95
N LEU A 103 -14.07 -8.11 15.29
CA LEU A 103 -14.04 -8.01 13.85
C LEU A 103 -13.47 -9.31 13.22
N ARG A 104 -12.37 -9.82 13.77
CA ARG A 104 -11.80 -11.12 13.37
C ARG A 104 -12.72 -12.30 13.64
N ALA A 105 -13.40 -12.32 14.79
CA ALA A 105 -14.31 -13.40 15.17
C ALA A 105 -15.61 -13.40 14.34
N LYS A 106 -16.08 -12.22 13.91
CA LYS A 106 -17.17 -12.05 12.94
C LYS A 106 -16.76 -12.56 11.56
N GLY A 107 -15.52 -12.27 11.16
CA GLY A 107 -15.04 -12.38 9.79
C GLY A 107 -15.16 -11.04 9.09
N GLU A 108 -14.04 -10.55 8.57
CA GLU A 108 -13.95 -9.23 7.97
C GLU A 108 -14.47 -9.24 6.52
N THR A 109 -15.27 -8.23 6.18
CA THR A 109 -15.76 -7.99 4.82
C THR A 109 -14.81 -7.10 4.02
N TYR A 110 -14.98 -7.07 2.71
CA TYR A 110 -14.20 -6.21 1.83
C TYR A 110 -14.38 -4.72 2.18
N GLU A 111 -15.63 -4.31 2.39
CA GLU A 111 -16.03 -2.95 2.73
C GLU A 111 -15.38 -2.48 4.03
N GLU A 112 -15.37 -3.34 5.05
CA GLU A 112 -14.69 -3.08 6.32
C GLU A 112 -13.18 -2.89 6.13
N ILE A 113 -12.52 -3.80 5.42
CA ILE A 113 -11.07 -3.69 5.18
C ILE A 113 -10.71 -2.41 4.42
N VAL A 114 -11.52 -2.02 3.41
CA VAL A 114 -11.32 -0.75 2.67
C VAL A 114 -11.49 0.45 3.60
N GLY A 115 -12.56 0.48 4.41
CA GLY A 115 -12.82 1.58 5.34
C GLY A 115 -11.68 1.74 6.36
N LEU A 116 -11.22 0.62 6.94
CA LEU A 116 -10.07 0.63 7.84
C LEU A 116 -8.80 1.12 7.14
N ALA A 117 -8.53 0.66 5.92
CA ALA A 117 -7.36 1.11 5.15
C ALA A 117 -7.41 2.62 4.86
N ARG A 118 -8.60 3.19 4.57
CA ARG A 118 -8.76 4.64 4.38
C ARG A 118 -8.44 5.44 5.63
N ALA A 119 -8.96 5.01 6.78
CA ALA A 119 -8.64 5.64 8.05
C ALA A 119 -7.12 5.57 8.34
N MET A 120 -6.47 4.43 8.10
CA MET A 120 -5.01 4.32 8.23
C MET A 120 -4.26 5.29 7.31
N LEU A 121 -4.67 5.40 6.04
CA LEU A 121 -4.07 6.33 5.08
C LEU A 121 -4.28 7.80 5.48
N LYS A 122 -5.44 8.14 6.03
CA LYS A 122 -5.74 9.49 6.54
C LYS A 122 -4.84 9.89 7.70
N HIS A 123 -4.51 8.93 8.56
CA HIS A 123 -3.62 9.12 9.71
C HIS A 123 -2.13 8.94 9.38
N SER A 124 -1.79 8.50 8.17
CA SER A 124 -0.40 8.28 7.74
C SER A 124 0.34 9.59 7.45
N VAL A 125 1.65 9.59 7.70
CA VAL A 125 2.54 10.66 7.23
C VAL A 125 2.75 10.49 5.73
N LYS A 126 2.48 11.55 4.97
CA LYS A 126 2.52 11.50 3.50
C LYS A 126 3.94 11.71 2.97
N VAL A 127 4.31 10.89 1.99
CA VAL A 127 5.51 11.05 1.18
C VAL A 127 5.07 11.53 -0.20
N GLU A 128 5.47 12.74 -0.57
CA GLU A 128 5.13 13.37 -1.85
C GLU A 128 6.10 12.94 -2.96
N GLY A 129 5.74 13.14 -4.24
CA GLY A 129 6.66 12.93 -5.37
C GLY A 129 6.79 11.47 -5.86
N LEU A 130 6.07 10.52 -5.25
CA LEU A 130 6.00 9.13 -5.70
C LEU A 130 5.14 9.00 -6.97
N VAL A 131 5.76 9.20 -8.13
CA VAL A 131 5.11 9.05 -9.45
C VAL A 131 5.68 7.83 -10.18
N ASP A 132 4.78 6.95 -10.66
CA ASP A 132 5.09 5.67 -11.33
C ASP A 132 5.96 4.72 -10.49
N ALA A 133 5.74 4.74 -9.16
CA ALA A 133 6.40 3.83 -8.24
C ALA A 133 5.55 2.56 -8.00
N VAL A 134 6.24 1.45 -7.76
CA VAL A 134 5.61 0.19 -7.35
C VAL A 134 6.00 -0.16 -5.92
N ASP A 135 5.07 -0.79 -5.20
CA ASP A 135 5.35 -1.44 -3.92
C ASP A 135 5.34 -2.96 -4.10
N ILE A 136 6.29 -3.64 -3.48
CA ILE A 136 6.38 -5.10 -3.44
C ILE A 136 6.43 -5.49 -1.97
N VAL A 137 5.26 -5.81 -1.42
CA VAL A 137 5.05 -6.07 0.00
C VAL A 137 4.18 -7.30 0.21
N GLY A 138 4.22 -7.87 1.41
CA GLY A 138 3.32 -8.91 1.85
C GLY A 138 2.88 -8.63 3.29
N THR A 139 1.75 -9.17 3.69
CA THR A 139 1.22 -9.03 5.06
C THR A 139 2.15 -9.67 6.10
N GLY A 140 2.96 -10.64 5.69
CA GLY A 140 3.72 -11.51 6.59
C GLY A 140 2.80 -12.47 7.36
N GLY A 141 3.38 -13.20 8.32
CA GLY A 141 2.64 -14.10 9.21
C GLY A 141 2.16 -15.41 8.58
N ASP A 142 2.69 -15.80 7.42
CA ASP A 142 2.37 -17.06 6.74
C ASP A 142 2.99 -18.31 7.42
N GLY A 143 3.87 -18.11 8.40
CA GLY A 143 4.59 -19.17 9.10
C GLY A 143 5.61 -19.92 8.22
N ALA A 144 5.88 -19.45 7.00
CA ALA A 144 6.70 -20.15 6.03
C ALA A 144 8.21 -20.00 6.29
N ASN A 145 8.61 -19.07 7.17
CA ASN A 145 10.01 -18.77 7.49
C ASN A 145 10.90 -18.64 6.25
N THR A 146 10.35 -18.00 5.22
CA THR A 146 11.08 -17.77 3.97
C THR A 146 12.12 -16.67 4.15
N VAL A 147 13.06 -16.60 3.20
CA VAL A 147 13.91 -15.41 3.08
C VAL A 147 13.06 -14.17 2.76
N ASN A 148 13.61 -12.97 2.92
CA ASN A 148 12.91 -11.72 2.60
C ASN A 148 12.71 -11.53 1.08
N ILE A 149 11.83 -12.35 0.49
CA ILE A 149 11.57 -12.43 -0.96
C ILE A 149 11.13 -11.07 -1.50
N SER A 150 10.19 -10.40 -0.83
CA SER A 150 9.68 -9.10 -1.28
C SER A 150 10.75 -8.00 -1.26
N THR A 151 11.66 -8.03 -0.27
CA THR A 151 12.81 -7.12 -0.20
C THR A 151 13.80 -7.38 -1.32
N GLY A 152 14.17 -8.65 -1.56
CA GLY A 152 15.07 -9.01 -2.66
C GLY A 152 14.48 -8.65 -4.03
N ALA A 153 13.19 -8.92 -4.24
CA ALA A 153 12.46 -8.55 -5.45
C ALA A 153 12.43 -7.03 -5.67
N SER A 154 12.27 -6.24 -4.60
CA SER A 154 12.29 -4.77 -4.65
C SER A 154 13.65 -4.25 -5.12
N ILE A 155 14.74 -4.76 -4.55
CA ILE A 155 16.10 -4.39 -4.94
C ILE A 155 16.37 -4.76 -6.41
N LEU A 156 15.95 -5.96 -6.82
CA LEU A 156 16.11 -6.41 -8.20
C LEU A 156 15.31 -5.55 -9.18
N ALA A 157 14.04 -5.25 -8.88
CA ALA A 157 13.19 -4.40 -9.72
C ALA A 157 13.78 -2.99 -9.86
N ALA A 158 14.29 -2.41 -8.76
CA ALA A 158 14.99 -1.13 -8.78
C ALA A 158 16.27 -1.17 -9.63
N ALA A 159 17.06 -2.24 -9.52
CA ALA A 159 18.25 -2.45 -10.34
C ALA A 159 17.92 -2.61 -11.84
N CYS A 160 16.72 -3.09 -12.17
CA CYS A 160 16.20 -3.16 -13.53
C CYS A 160 15.56 -1.85 -14.03
N GLY A 161 15.54 -0.79 -13.22
CA GLY A 161 15.08 0.55 -13.60
C GLY A 161 13.65 0.89 -13.18
N ALA A 162 12.95 0.05 -12.42
CA ALA A 162 11.67 0.42 -11.83
C ALA A 162 11.88 1.41 -10.68
N LYS A 163 10.96 2.36 -10.50
CA LYS A 163 10.87 3.14 -9.26
C LYS A 163 10.16 2.28 -8.22
N VAL A 164 10.80 2.03 -7.08
CA VAL A 164 10.25 1.17 -6.04
C VAL A 164 10.13 1.96 -4.75
N ALA A 165 8.91 2.04 -4.20
CA ALA A 165 8.62 2.60 -2.91
C ALA A 165 8.07 1.48 -2.04
N LYS A 166 8.95 0.88 -1.23
CA LYS A 166 8.61 -0.31 -0.46
C LYS A 166 8.08 0.08 0.92
N GLN A 167 6.88 -0.38 1.26
CA GLN A 167 6.47 -0.43 2.66
C GLN A 167 7.15 -1.63 3.34
N GLY A 168 7.69 -1.40 4.53
CA GLY A 168 8.40 -2.42 5.30
C GLY A 168 8.20 -2.25 6.80
N ASN A 169 8.35 -3.35 7.53
CA ASN A 169 8.29 -3.35 8.99
C ASN A 169 9.45 -4.19 9.56
N ARG A 170 9.75 -3.99 10.85
CA ARG A 170 10.60 -4.89 11.63
C ARG A 170 9.86 -6.20 11.92
N SER A 171 10.59 -7.26 12.24
CA SER A 171 9.96 -8.55 12.46
C SER A 171 8.96 -8.53 13.63
N SER A 172 7.75 -9.03 13.41
CA SER A 172 6.76 -9.30 14.46
C SER A 172 6.59 -10.78 14.79
N SER A 173 6.83 -11.68 13.81
CA SER A 173 6.57 -13.12 13.92
C SER A 173 7.60 -14.01 13.23
N SER A 174 8.58 -13.42 12.54
CA SER A 174 9.62 -14.14 11.77
C SER A 174 11.02 -13.95 12.37
N ALA A 175 12.03 -14.60 11.79
CA ALA A 175 13.42 -14.38 12.22
C ALA A 175 13.95 -12.96 11.90
N CYS A 176 13.49 -12.33 10.81
CA CYS A 176 13.87 -10.96 10.43
C CYS A 176 12.84 -10.33 9.47
N GLY A 177 12.45 -9.08 9.73
CA GLY A 177 11.57 -8.30 8.87
C GLY A 177 12.34 -7.61 7.75
N SER A 178 11.60 -6.97 6.84
CA SER A 178 12.22 -6.26 5.72
C SER A 178 13.09 -5.09 6.18
N ALA A 179 12.68 -4.39 7.23
CA ALA A 179 13.45 -3.28 7.81
C ALA A 179 14.78 -3.79 8.40
N ASP A 180 14.75 -4.92 9.12
CA ASP A 180 15.94 -5.52 9.73
C ASP A 180 16.98 -5.92 8.68
N VAL A 181 16.52 -6.44 7.53
CA VAL A 181 17.40 -6.78 6.40
C VAL A 181 18.02 -5.54 5.76
N LEU A 182 17.22 -4.50 5.52
CA LEU A 182 17.72 -3.27 4.90
C LEU A 182 18.74 -2.56 5.79
N GLU A 183 18.48 -2.51 7.10
CA GLU A 183 19.40 -1.95 8.09
C GLU A 183 20.72 -2.74 8.15
N ALA A 184 20.64 -4.09 8.13
CA ALA A 184 21.84 -4.94 8.07
C ALA A 184 22.65 -4.77 6.77
N LEU A 185 22.01 -4.35 5.67
CA LEU A 185 22.67 -3.98 4.41
C LEU A 185 23.23 -2.55 4.42
N GLY A 186 23.05 -1.79 5.51
CA GLY A 186 23.54 -0.42 5.65
C GLY A 186 22.64 0.65 5.01
N VAL A 187 21.39 0.31 4.70
CA VAL A 187 20.40 1.28 4.20
C VAL A 187 19.83 2.07 5.37
N ALA A 188 19.78 3.39 5.24
CA ALA A 188 19.07 4.24 6.20
C ALA A 188 17.56 4.06 6.00
N ILE A 189 16.87 3.56 7.02
CA ILE A 189 15.43 3.25 6.97
C ILE A 189 14.56 4.24 7.76
N ASP A 190 15.16 4.95 8.72
CA ASP A 190 14.49 5.99 9.52
C ASP A 190 14.75 7.36 8.88
N LEU A 191 14.09 7.59 7.76
CA LEU A 191 14.20 8.81 6.97
C LEU A 191 12.91 9.63 7.10
N GLU A 192 13.05 10.97 7.16
CA GLU A 192 11.92 11.88 7.09
C GLU A 192 11.29 11.86 5.68
N PRO A 193 9.99 12.18 5.55
CA PRO A 193 9.28 12.12 4.27
C PRO A 193 9.94 12.92 3.14
N GLU A 194 10.55 14.06 3.46
CA GLU A 194 11.17 14.96 2.47
C GLU A 194 12.39 14.35 1.77
N VAL A 195 13.06 13.41 2.43
CA VAL A 195 14.27 12.74 1.91
C VAL A 195 14.00 11.29 1.47
N SER A 196 12.76 10.82 1.61
CA SER A 196 12.35 9.44 1.32
C SER A 196 11.79 9.24 -0.10
N ALA A 197 11.60 10.33 -0.86
CA ALA A 197 10.97 10.34 -2.18
C ALA A 197 11.96 10.32 -3.36
#